data_AF-A0A925MNM0-F1
#
_entry.id   AF-A0A925MNM0-F1
#
_cell.length_a   1.000
_cell.length_b   1.000
_cell.length_c   1.000
_cell.angle_alpha   90.00
_cell.angle_beta   90.00
_cell.angle_gamma   90.00
#
_symmetry.space_group_name_H-M   'P 1'
#
loop_
_entity.id
_entity.type
_entity.pdbx_description
1 polymer ?
#
loop_
_entity_poly.entity_id
_entity_poly.type
_entity_poly.pdbx_seq_one_letter_code
_entity_poly.pdbx_strand_id
1 'polypeptide(L)'
;DATGQQISPSGNLNPAITPASAIEVVNLISATDLAKFGYNTNNSPNSAKNSNTLSEKLEGMALVPDISTPDPTDYFLFVANDNDFQSASVKMLNAAGTIVTNPTGEARDNLITHDAQFLAYSVTIVPEPSSSLLILLSGFGLIVRRRR
;
A
#
# COMPACT_ATOMS: atom_id res chain seq x y z
N ASP A 1 -17.10 14.18 15.54
CA ASP A 1 -17.04 12.88 16.21
C ASP A 1 -18.17 12.78 17.24
N ALA A 2 -19.29 12.17 16.87
CA ALA A 2 -20.32 11.83 17.84
C ALA A 2 -19.87 10.55 18.55
N THR A 3 -19.16 10.73 19.66
CA THR A 3 -18.69 9.67 20.56
C THR A 3 -19.83 8.71 20.90
N GLY A 4 -19.76 7.48 20.39
CA GLY A 4 -20.59 6.36 20.85
C GLY A 4 -21.34 5.56 19.78
N GLN A 5 -21.54 6.08 18.56
CA GLN A 5 -22.23 5.32 17.51
C GLN A 5 -21.24 4.78 16.47
N GLN A 6 -21.22 3.46 16.33
CA GLN A 6 -20.40 2.79 15.32
C GLN A 6 -20.88 3.18 13.92
N ILE A 7 -19.95 3.57 13.06
CA ILE A 7 -20.24 3.95 11.66
C ILE A 7 -20.62 2.75 10.79
N SER A 8 -20.25 1.53 11.21
CA SER A 8 -20.59 0.28 10.53
C SER A 8 -20.91 -0.86 11.52
N PRO A 9 -22.09 -0.84 12.19
CA PRO A 9 -22.50 -1.90 13.10
C PRO A 9 -22.62 -3.25 12.38
N SER A 10 -21.95 -4.27 12.91
CA SER A 10 -21.91 -5.62 12.31
C SER A 10 -21.43 -5.64 10.85
N GLY A 11 -20.61 -4.67 10.44
CA GLY A 11 -20.09 -4.55 9.07
C GLY A 11 -21.05 -3.87 8.08
N ASN A 12 -22.24 -3.44 8.51
CA ASN A 12 -23.17 -2.67 7.68
C ASN A 12 -22.96 -1.18 7.89
N LEU A 13 -22.57 -0.46 6.83
CA LEU A 13 -22.41 0.99 6.88
C LEU A 13 -23.74 1.64 7.32
N ASN A 14 -23.65 2.58 8.27
CA ASN A 14 -24.79 3.38 8.70
C ASN A 14 -25.47 4.00 7.46
N PRO A 15 -26.78 3.77 7.22
CA PRO A 15 -27.46 4.18 6.00
C PRO A 15 -27.54 5.70 5.80
N ALA A 16 -27.26 6.50 6.83
CA ALA A 16 -27.12 7.95 6.71
C ALA A 16 -25.77 8.38 6.10
N ILE A 17 -24.82 7.47 5.93
CA ILE A 17 -23.51 7.72 5.33
C ILE A 17 -23.56 7.31 3.86
N THR A 18 -23.39 8.29 2.97
CA THR A 18 -23.14 8.02 1.55
C THR A 18 -21.65 7.69 1.37
N PRO A 19 -21.29 6.46 0.95
CA PRO A 19 -19.89 6.12 0.70
C PRO A 19 -19.34 6.94 -0.47
N ALA A 20 -18.06 7.30 -0.41
CA ALA A 20 -17.37 7.87 -1.56
C ALA A 20 -17.32 6.84 -2.70
N SER A 21 -17.50 7.31 -3.94
CA SER A 21 -17.23 6.48 -5.10
C SER A 21 -15.75 6.13 -5.14
N ALA A 22 -15.43 4.86 -5.29
CA ALA A 22 -14.08 4.36 -5.39
C ALA A 22 -13.93 3.48 -6.63
N ILE A 23 -12.74 3.51 -7.22
CA ILE A 23 -12.32 2.58 -8.28
C ILE A 23 -10.95 2.04 -7.89
N GLU A 24 -10.73 0.76 -8.13
CA GLU A 24 -9.41 0.16 -7.95
C GLU A 24 -8.47 0.69 -9.05
N VAL A 25 -7.39 1.35 -8.64
CA VAL A 25 -6.35 1.85 -9.55
C VAL A 25 -5.22 0.83 -9.67
N VAL A 26 -4.84 0.19 -8.56
CA VAL A 26 -3.83 -0.85 -8.52
C VAL A 26 -4.20 -1.89 -7.45
N ASN A 27 -4.08 -3.17 -7.80
CA ASN A 27 -4.26 -4.26 -6.86
C ASN A 27 -2.89 -4.71 -6.31
N LEU A 28 -2.47 -4.13 -5.19
CA LEU A 28 -1.18 -4.44 -4.57
C LEU A 28 -1.10 -5.87 -4.02
N ILE A 29 -2.25 -6.53 -3.81
CA ILE A 29 -2.37 -7.87 -3.25
C ILE A 29 -2.76 -8.94 -4.28
N SER A 30 -2.58 -8.64 -5.57
CA SER A 30 -2.81 -9.59 -6.68
C SER A 30 -1.98 -10.84 -6.47
N ALA A 31 -2.64 -11.96 -6.16
CA ALA A 31 -1.96 -13.24 -5.91
C ALA A 31 -1.13 -13.70 -7.12
N THR A 32 -1.63 -13.45 -8.33
CA THR A 32 -0.92 -13.78 -9.58
C THR A 32 0.36 -12.97 -9.74
N ASP A 33 0.34 -11.68 -9.42
CA ASP A 33 1.52 -10.82 -9.56
C ASP A 33 2.53 -11.06 -8.44
N LEU A 34 2.06 -11.23 -7.21
CA LEU A 34 2.89 -11.60 -6.07
C LEU A 34 3.60 -12.94 -6.28
N ALA A 35 2.90 -13.94 -6.85
CA ALA A 35 3.49 -15.25 -7.12
C ALA A 35 4.65 -15.20 -8.11
N LYS A 36 4.71 -14.22 -9.03
CA LYS A 36 5.86 -14.03 -9.95
C LYS A 36 7.16 -13.78 -9.19
N PHE A 37 7.06 -13.22 -7.98
CA PHE A 37 8.18 -12.90 -7.10
C PHE A 37 8.23 -13.83 -5.87
N GLY A 38 7.45 -14.91 -5.88
CA GLY A 38 7.40 -15.89 -4.78
C GLY A 38 6.65 -15.43 -3.53
N TYR A 39 5.92 -14.31 -3.60
CA TYR A 39 5.10 -13.79 -2.51
C TYR A 39 3.72 -14.47 -2.46
N ASN A 40 3.11 -14.47 -1.27
CA ASN A 40 1.77 -14.98 -1.01
C ASN A 40 1.00 -14.08 -0.01
N THR A 41 -0.31 -14.24 0.06
CA THR A 41 -1.20 -13.50 0.98
C THR A 41 -1.79 -14.40 2.07
N ASN A 42 -1.10 -15.50 2.41
CA ASN A 42 -1.60 -16.46 3.40
C ASN A 42 -1.73 -15.80 4.78
N ASN A 43 -2.96 -15.67 5.29
CA ASN A 43 -3.24 -15.01 6.57
C ASN A 43 -3.87 -15.94 7.62
N SER A 44 -4.09 -17.23 7.32
CA SER A 44 -4.66 -18.20 8.26
C SER A 44 -4.41 -19.67 7.88
N PRO A 45 -4.13 -20.59 8.83
CA PRO A 45 -3.59 -20.38 10.18
C PRO A 45 -2.10 -19.97 10.12
N ASN A 46 -1.52 -19.49 11.24
CA ASN A 46 -0.11 -19.02 11.32
C ASN A 46 0.93 -20.02 10.77
N SER A 47 0.62 -21.32 10.69
CA SER A 47 1.49 -22.34 10.07
C SER A 47 1.56 -22.27 8.54
N ALA A 48 0.67 -21.52 7.88
CA ALA A 48 0.70 -21.26 6.44
C ALA A 48 1.48 -19.98 6.08
N LYS A 49 1.82 -19.15 7.08
CA LYS A 49 2.67 -17.97 6.91
C LYS A 49 4.13 -18.41 6.74
N ASN A 50 4.87 -17.68 5.92
CA ASN A 50 6.32 -17.84 5.75
C ASN A 50 6.99 -16.48 5.50
N SER A 51 8.30 -16.46 5.29
CA SER A 51 9.07 -15.22 5.04
C SER A 51 8.61 -14.45 3.79
N ASN A 52 7.93 -15.12 2.86
CA ASN A 52 7.41 -14.53 1.64
C ASN A 52 5.91 -14.22 1.74
N THR A 53 5.31 -14.33 2.92
CA THR A 53 3.96 -13.80 3.14
C THR A 53 4.05 -12.27 3.17
N LEU A 54 3.18 -11.61 2.39
CA LEU A 54 3.12 -10.16 2.31
C LEU A 54 2.86 -9.55 3.70
N SER A 55 3.51 -8.44 4.02
CA SER A 55 3.25 -7.70 5.26
C SER A 55 1.79 -7.27 5.38
N GLU A 56 1.26 -7.30 6.60
CA GLU A 56 -0.04 -6.70 6.88
C GLU A 56 0.01 -5.17 6.84
N LYS A 57 1.11 -4.56 7.31
CA LYS A 57 1.24 -3.11 7.46
C LYS A 57 2.05 -2.48 6.34
N LEU A 58 1.36 -1.95 5.32
CA LEU A 58 1.97 -1.10 4.31
C LEU A 58 1.88 0.36 4.78
N GLU A 59 3.01 0.97 5.16
CA GLU A 59 3.04 2.31 5.78
C GLU A 59 3.79 3.36 4.95
N GLY A 60 4.58 2.95 3.96
CA GLY A 60 5.29 3.84 3.06
C GLY A 60 4.78 3.73 1.63
N MET A 61 4.45 4.86 1.01
CA MET A 61 4.14 4.93 -0.42
C MET A 61 4.80 6.16 -1.05
N ALA A 62 5.48 5.96 -2.17
CA ALA A 62 6.09 7.04 -2.94
C ALA A 62 5.91 6.80 -4.43
N LEU A 63 5.49 7.84 -5.14
CA LEU A 63 5.41 7.82 -6.60
C LEU A 63 6.65 8.52 -7.16
N VAL A 64 7.36 7.85 -8.07
CA VAL A 64 8.61 8.33 -8.65
C VAL A 64 8.53 8.21 -10.17
N PRO A 65 8.82 9.27 -10.95
CA PRO A 65 8.84 9.19 -12.41
C PRO A 65 9.80 8.12 -12.91
N ASP A 66 9.38 7.33 -13.90
CA ASP A 66 10.26 6.38 -14.58
C ASP A 66 11.12 7.12 -15.60
N ILE A 67 12.39 7.38 -15.25
CA ILE A 67 13.34 8.05 -16.13
C ILE A 67 13.93 7.12 -17.20
N SER A 68 13.58 5.83 -17.19
CA SER A 68 14.03 4.86 -18.19
C SER A 68 13.18 4.88 -19.46
N THR A 69 11.97 5.46 -19.40
CA THR A 69 11.09 5.68 -20.55
C THR A 69 11.03 7.17 -20.90
N PRO A 70 10.73 7.52 -22.18
CA PRO A 70 10.49 8.90 -22.59
C PRO A 70 9.08 9.40 -22.25
N ASP A 71 8.19 8.53 -21.74
CA ASP A 71 6.80 8.88 -21.46
C ASP A 71 6.71 9.57 -20.08
N PRO A 72 6.25 10.84 -20.00
CA PRO A 72 6.15 11.55 -18.73
C PRO A 72 5.04 11.03 -17.81
N THR A 73 4.24 10.07 -18.28
CA THR A 73 3.15 9.46 -17.52
C THR A 73 3.51 8.12 -16.88
N ASP A 74 4.72 7.61 -17.13
CA ASP A 74 5.21 6.39 -16.51
C ASP A 74 5.87 6.68 -15.16
N TYR A 75 5.50 5.89 -14.16
CA TYR A 75 6.00 6.00 -12.80
C TYR A 75 6.26 4.62 -12.20
N PHE A 76 7.12 4.60 -11.19
CA PHE A 76 7.13 3.55 -10.19
C PHE A 76 6.36 4.01 -8.95
N LEU A 77 5.38 3.20 -8.55
CA LEU A 77 4.84 3.24 -7.21
C LEU A 77 5.67 2.32 -6.31
N PHE A 78 6.41 2.93 -5.40
CA PHE A 78 7.11 2.22 -4.35
C PHE A 78 6.24 2.07 -3.12
N VAL A 79 6.19 0.86 -2.57
CA VAL A 79 5.44 0.52 -1.37
C VAL A 79 6.36 -0.18 -0.39
N ALA A 80 6.36 0.29 0.86
CA ALA A 80 7.16 -0.26 1.95
C ALA A 80 6.28 -0.64 3.12
N ASN A 81 6.65 -1.73 3.80
CA ASN A 81 5.98 -2.11 5.04
C ASN A 81 6.68 -1.55 6.29
N ASP A 82 5.89 -1.34 7.34
CA ASP A 82 6.40 -1.50 8.69
C ASP A 82 6.36 -2.99 9.02
N ASN A 83 7.49 -3.56 9.43
CA ASN A 83 7.56 -4.96 9.79
C ASN A 83 7.21 -5.20 11.27
N ASP A 84 6.78 -4.17 12.01
CA ASP A 84 6.42 -4.24 13.42
C ASP A 84 7.54 -4.84 14.29
N PHE A 85 8.81 -4.77 13.88
CA PHE A 85 9.91 -5.51 14.51
C PHE A 85 9.63 -7.01 14.70
N GLN A 86 8.82 -7.60 13.83
CA GLN A 86 8.44 -9.00 13.86
C GLN A 86 9.66 -9.87 13.49
N SER A 87 10.18 -10.57 14.49
CA SER A 87 11.37 -11.39 14.34
C SER A 87 11.26 -12.63 15.20
N ALA A 88 11.84 -13.73 14.74
CA ALA A 88 11.93 -14.96 15.49
C ALA A 88 12.73 -14.81 16.81
N SER A 89 13.48 -13.72 16.98
CA SER A 89 14.31 -13.46 18.15
C SER A 89 14.22 -12.01 18.61
N VAL A 90 13.14 -11.69 19.34
CA VAL A 90 12.94 -10.36 19.95
C VAL A 90 13.08 -10.44 21.48
N LYS A 91 13.81 -9.47 22.06
CA LYS A 91 13.89 -9.24 23.50
C LYS A 91 13.20 -7.92 23.84
N MET A 92 12.26 -7.95 24.79
CA MET A 92 11.48 -6.79 25.22
C MET A 92 11.45 -6.72 26.75
N LEU A 93 11.16 -5.55 27.31
CA LEU A 93 10.84 -5.42 28.74
C LEU A 93 9.35 -5.76 28.94
N ASN A 94 9.04 -6.59 29.93
CA ASN A 94 7.65 -6.78 30.37
C ASN A 94 7.19 -5.63 31.28
N ALA A 95 5.92 -5.64 31.71
CA ALA A 95 5.37 -4.63 32.61
C ALA A 95 6.12 -4.50 33.96
N ALA A 96 6.86 -5.53 34.36
CA ALA A 96 7.69 -5.54 35.57
C ALA A 96 9.16 -5.10 35.30
N GLY A 97 9.48 -4.65 34.08
CA GLY A 97 10.83 -4.20 33.70
C GLY A 97 11.86 -5.32 33.52
N THR A 98 11.42 -6.58 33.43
CA THR A 98 12.31 -7.72 33.19
C THR A 98 12.46 -7.96 31.69
N ILE A 99 13.69 -8.20 31.22
CA ILE A 99 13.94 -8.63 29.84
C ILE A 99 13.34 -10.02 29.66
N VAL A 100 12.43 -10.15 28.71
CA VAL A 100 11.79 -11.40 28.35
C VAL A 100 11.87 -11.60 26.84
N THR A 101 11.94 -12.87 26.45
CA THR A 101 11.80 -13.29 25.06
C THR A 101 10.34 -13.63 24.87
N ASN A 102 9.66 -12.95 23.94
CA ASN A 102 8.24 -13.14 23.67
C ASN A 102 7.30 -12.98 24.92
N PRO A 103 7.27 -11.79 25.57
CA PRO A 103 6.61 -11.54 26.86
C PRO A 103 5.15 -12.01 27.01
N THR A 104 4.39 -11.95 25.92
CA THR A 104 2.93 -11.99 25.96
C THR A 104 2.36 -13.31 25.48
N GLY A 105 3.18 -14.21 24.90
CA GLY A 105 2.67 -15.35 24.14
C GLY A 105 1.79 -14.94 22.94
N GLU A 106 1.64 -13.63 22.69
CA GLU A 106 1.00 -13.12 21.50
C GLU A 106 1.97 -13.30 20.34
N ALA A 107 1.40 -13.81 19.26
CA ALA A 107 2.08 -14.16 18.03
C ALA A 107 2.67 -12.92 17.34
N ARG A 108 3.76 -12.35 17.86
CA ARG A 108 4.77 -11.63 17.03
C ARG A 108 5.61 -12.64 16.25
N ASP A 109 4.84 -13.58 15.72
CA ASP A 109 5.02 -14.66 14.77
C ASP A 109 6.02 -15.73 15.12
N ASN A 110 5.51 -16.75 15.83
CA ASN A 110 5.54 -18.15 15.40
C ASN A 110 6.85 -18.65 14.75
N LEU A 111 8.00 -18.15 15.20
CA LEU A 111 9.35 -18.39 14.64
C LEU A 111 9.61 -17.84 13.23
N ILE A 112 8.83 -16.86 12.74
CA ILE A 112 9.01 -16.24 11.43
C ILE A 112 9.59 -14.83 11.61
N THR A 113 10.67 -14.55 10.88
CA THR A 113 11.17 -13.18 10.73
C THR A 113 10.49 -12.54 9.53
N HIS A 114 9.92 -11.35 9.75
CA HIS A 114 9.37 -10.53 8.68
C HIS A 114 10.35 -9.41 8.37
N ASP A 115 10.95 -9.48 7.18
CA ASP A 115 11.91 -8.48 6.75
C ASP A 115 11.19 -7.20 6.28
N ALA A 116 11.94 -6.09 6.23
CA ALA A 116 11.48 -4.91 5.53
C ALA A 116 11.35 -5.24 4.03
N GLN A 117 10.12 -5.23 3.55
CA GLN A 117 9.71 -5.43 2.17
C GLN A 117 9.61 -4.09 1.47
N PHE A 118 10.20 -4.01 0.27
CA PHE A 118 10.10 -2.86 -0.61
C PHE A 118 9.67 -3.35 -1.99
N LEU A 119 8.44 -3.01 -2.38
CA LEU A 119 7.82 -3.43 -3.63
C LEU A 119 7.76 -2.26 -4.59
N ALA A 120 8.01 -2.54 -5.87
CA ALA A 120 7.96 -1.56 -6.94
C ALA A 120 6.95 -2.00 -8.00
N TYR A 121 5.96 -1.16 -8.26
CA TYR A 121 4.93 -1.37 -9.26
C TYR A 121 5.11 -0.35 -10.37
N SER A 122 5.23 -0.81 -11.62
CA SER A 122 5.18 0.07 -12.77
C SER A 122 3.72 0.48 -13.00
N VAL A 123 3.47 1.79 -13.07
CA VAL A 123 2.14 2.36 -13.25
C VAL A 123 2.19 3.51 -14.26
N THR A 124 1.16 3.59 -15.10
CA THR A 124 0.99 4.72 -16.02
C THR A 124 -0.18 5.57 -15.53
N ILE A 125 0.07 6.86 -15.32
CA ILE A 125 -0.92 7.81 -14.82
C ILE A 125 -1.33 8.74 -15.94
N VAL A 126 -2.46 8.43 -16.56
CA VAL A 126 -3.04 9.24 -17.62
C VAL A 126 -3.90 10.37 -17.03
N PRO A 127 -3.82 11.60 -17.56
CA PRO A 127 -4.75 12.66 -17.20
C PRO A 127 -6.19 12.24 -17.46
N GLU A 128 -7.11 12.67 -16.61
CA GLU A 128 -8.54 12.52 -16.88
C GLU A 128 -8.91 13.23 -18.21
N PRO A 129 -9.90 12.72 -18.97
CA PRO A 129 -10.19 13.19 -20.33
C PRO A 129 -10.39 14.71 -20.45
N SER A 130 -11.00 15.31 -19.44
CA SER A 130 -11.24 16.76 -19.36
C SER A 130 -9.94 17.57 -19.26
N SER A 131 -8.95 17.04 -18.54
CA SER A 131 -7.63 17.65 -18.39
C SER A 131 -6.79 17.48 -19.66
N SER A 132 -6.94 16.37 -20.39
CA SER A 132 -6.32 16.19 -21.71
C SER A 132 -6.81 17.24 -22.72
N LEU A 133 -8.09 17.60 -22.69
CA LEU A 133 -8.66 18.63 -23.56
C LEU A 133 -8.05 20.02 -23.28
N LEU A 134 -7.84 20.34 -22.00
CA LEU A 134 -7.23 21.60 -21.54
C LEU A 134 -5.74 21.71 -21.94
N ILE A 135 -5.00 20.60 -21.90
CA ILE A 135 -3.61 20.53 -22.37
C ILE A 135 -3.54 20.74 -23.89
N LEU A 136 -4.45 20.14 -24.66
CA LEU A 136 -4.53 20.34 -26.11
C LEU A 136 -4.84 21.80 -26.47
N LEU A 137 -5.81 22.42 -25.78
CA LEU A 137 -6.20 23.82 -26.00
C LEU A 137 -5.09 24.83 -25.67
N SER A 138 -4.30 24.58 -24.63
CA SER A 138 -3.17 25.44 -24.24
C SER A 138 -1.99 25.37 -25.22
N GLY A 139 -1.74 24.21 -25.83
CA GLY A 139 -0.72 24.04 -26.88
C GLY A 139 -0.98 24.85 -28.15
N PHE A 140 -2.25 25.00 -28.56
CA PHE A 140 -2.63 25.82 -29.72
C PHE A 140 -2.49 27.33 -29.46
N GLY A 141 -2.69 27.79 -28.22
CA GLY A 141 -2.57 29.21 -27.85
C GLY A 141 -1.16 29.79 -28.01
N LEU A 142 -0.12 28.96 -27.90
CA LEU A 142 1.28 29.38 -28.07
C LEU A 142 1.70 29.54 -29.54
N ILE A 143 1.02 28.88 -30.49
CA ILE A 143 1.39 28.92 -31.91
C ILE A 143 0.90 30.22 -32.60
N VAL A 144 -0.11 30.90 -32.05
CA VAL A 144 -0.74 32.06 -32.70
C VAL A 144 0.01 33.38 -32.47
N ARG A 145 1.00 33.45 -31.57
CA ARG A 145 1.59 34.75 -31.16
C ARG A 145 2.95 35.12 -31.78
N ARG A 146 3.39 34.44 -32.84
CA ARG A 146 4.68 34.73 -33.51
C ARG A 146 4.54 35.09 -34.99
N ARG A 147 3.74 36.12 -35.29
CA ARG A 147 3.84 36.90 -36.54
C ARG A 147 3.51 38.37 -36.29
N ARG A 148 4.54 39.18 -36.07
CA ARG A 148 4.64 40.58 -36.49
C ARG A 148 6.08 40.84 -36.86
#